data_AF-A0A951CX52-F1
#
_entry.id   AF-A0A951CX52-F1
#
_cell.length_a   1.000
_cell.length_b   1.000
_cell.length_c   1.000
_cell.angle_alpha   90.00
_cell.angle_beta   90.00
_cell.angle_gamma   90.00
#
_symmetry.space_group_name_H-M   'P 1'
#
loop_
_entity.id
_entity.type
_entity.pdbx_description
1 polymer ?
#
loop_
_entity_poly.entity_id
_entity_poly.type
_entity_poly.pdbx_seq_one_letter_code
_entity_poly.pdbx_strand_id
1 'polypeptide(L)'
;MSDSHRPLSRRSLLLSTASALLTSALDAQQTPTFSTEVKVVNVFATVRDKQGRIVRDLKKDDFTILENGKPQVIRYFSQESDLPLTIGLLVDTSLSQTRVLEDERGASYRFLDQVLRESKDQAVIVQFDQAVIIRQGLTRSHKNLQDTLSLLDSPNAQDAQNGSGTLLYDAVRTAS
;
A
#
# COMPACT_ATOMS: atom_id res chain seq x y z
N MET A 1 21.47 38.09 75.81
CA MET A 1 21.78 36.77 76.40
C MET A 1 22.98 36.21 75.67
N SER A 2 24.06 35.96 76.41
CA SER A 2 25.29 35.24 76.00
C SER A 2 24.98 34.00 75.16
N ASP A 3 25.85 33.53 74.26
CA ASP A 3 27.24 33.23 74.58
C ASP A 3 28.15 33.10 73.35
N SER A 4 29.40 33.47 73.60
CA SER A 4 30.51 33.56 72.66
C SER A 4 31.31 32.26 72.70
N HIS A 5 31.71 31.80 71.53
CA HIS A 5 32.91 31.02 71.20
C HIS A 5 33.56 30.11 72.26
N ARG A 6 33.52 28.80 72.00
CA ARG A 6 34.57 27.85 72.41
C ARG A 6 35.51 27.54 71.23
N PRO A 7 36.85 27.55 71.40
CA PRO A 7 37.80 27.31 70.33
C PRO A 7 38.19 25.83 70.15
N LEU A 8 38.33 25.49 68.87
CA LEU A 8 39.19 24.51 68.19
C LEU A 8 39.81 23.36 69.01
N SER A 9 39.41 22.13 68.66
CA SER A 9 40.25 20.94 68.79
C SER A 9 40.87 20.59 67.44
N ARG A 10 42.21 20.59 67.40
CA ARG A 10 43.06 20.12 66.30
C ARG A 10 43.09 18.60 66.27
N ARG A 11 43.34 18.05 65.08
CA ARG A 11 43.63 16.65 64.72
C ARG A 11 42.34 15.90 64.38
N SER A 12 42.17 15.30 63.19
CA SER A 12 43.15 14.53 62.43
C SER A 12 42.69 14.37 60.98
N LEU A 13 43.58 14.74 60.06
CA LEU A 13 43.54 14.37 58.65
C LEU A 13 44.11 12.95 58.54
N LEU A 14 43.30 11.92 58.29
CA LEU A 14 43.80 10.62 57.81
C LEU A 14 42.72 9.88 57.00
N LEU A 15 43.15 9.45 55.80
CA LEU A 15 42.70 8.30 55.01
C LEU A 15 41.35 8.42 54.27
N SER A 16 41.43 9.14 53.15
CA SER A 16 40.73 8.78 51.92
C SER A 16 41.25 7.45 51.34
N THR A 17 40.36 6.76 50.62
CA THR A 17 40.55 5.62 49.68
C THR A 17 40.51 4.19 50.22
N ALA A 18 39.30 3.69 50.53
CA ALA A 18 38.98 2.25 50.46
C ALA A 18 37.46 1.98 50.36
N SER A 19 36.74 2.65 49.46
CA SER A 19 35.29 2.41 49.26
C SER A 19 34.85 2.52 47.79
N ALA A 20 35.60 1.91 46.89
CA ALA A 20 35.26 1.92 45.46
C ALA A 20 35.36 0.55 44.77
N LEU A 21 35.23 -0.56 45.50
CA LEU A 21 35.37 -1.91 44.89
C LEU A 21 34.24 -2.89 45.22
N LEU A 22 33.15 -2.46 45.86
CA LEU A 22 32.05 -3.38 46.26
C LEU A 22 30.73 -3.17 45.51
N THR A 23 30.63 -2.23 44.57
CA THR A 23 29.36 -1.90 43.90
C THR A 23 29.16 -2.51 42.51
N SER A 24 30.15 -3.17 41.92
CA SER A 24 30.09 -3.61 40.51
C SER A 24 29.50 -5.02 40.29
N ALA A 25 28.94 -5.68 41.32
CA ALA A 25 28.51 -7.08 41.22
C ALA A 25 26.99 -7.29 41.08
N LEU A 26 26.16 -6.23 41.03
CA LEU A 26 24.69 -6.39 40.97
C LEU A 26 24.07 -6.32 39.56
N ASP A 27 24.83 -6.02 38.50
CA ASP A 27 24.23 -5.58 37.22
C ASP A 27 24.36 -6.56 36.03
N ALA A 28 24.44 -7.87 36.29
CA ALA A 28 24.54 -8.87 35.22
C ALA A 28 23.50 -10.00 35.30
N GLN A 29 22.35 -9.77 35.92
CA GLN A 29 21.21 -10.67 35.77
C GLN A 29 20.51 -10.36 34.43
N GLN A 30 21.08 -10.83 33.32
CA GLN A 30 20.42 -10.78 32.02
C GLN A 30 19.09 -11.52 32.13
N THR A 31 17.99 -10.79 32.17
CA THR A 31 16.64 -11.36 32.17
C THR A 31 16.45 -12.07 30.82
N PRO A 32 16.19 -13.39 30.79
CA PRO A 32 16.03 -14.09 29.51
C PRO A 32 14.85 -13.51 28.74
N THR A 33 15.12 -12.83 27.63
CA THR A 33 14.06 -12.33 26.75
C THR A 33 13.54 -13.50 25.93
N PHE A 34 12.38 -14.05 26.32
CA PHE A 34 11.66 -15.01 25.50
C PHE A 34 11.02 -14.28 24.32
N SER A 35 11.57 -14.47 23.13
CA SER A 35 10.93 -14.07 21.88
C SER A 35 10.27 -15.29 21.24
N THR A 36 8.96 -15.25 21.06
CA THR A 36 8.22 -16.29 20.33
C THR A 36 7.82 -15.74 18.97
N GLU A 37 8.28 -16.38 17.90
CA GLU A 37 7.85 -16.07 16.54
C GLU A 37 6.43 -16.59 16.33
N VAL A 38 5.46 -15.69 16.13
CA VAL A 38 4.07 -16.06 15.87
C VAL A 38 3.86 -16.14 14.37
N LYS A 39 3.63 -17.35 13.85
CA LYS A 39 3.28 -17.55 12.44
C LYS A 39 1.81 -17.19 12.21
N VAL A 40 1.57 -16.06 11.54
CA VAL A 40 0.23 -15.66 11.09
C VAL A 40 -0.01 -16.20 9.68
N VAL A 41 -1.24 -16.65 9.39
CA VAL A 41 -1.65 -17.13 8.07
C VAL A 41 -2.81 -16.27 7.57
N ASN A 42 -2.74 -15.86 6.30
CA ASN A 42 -3.79 -15.09 5.65
C ASN A 42 -4.87 -16.01 5.09
N VAL A 43 -6.14 -15.69 5.37
CA VAL A 43 -7.31 -16.39 4.83
C VAL A 43 -8.18 -15.38 4.12
N PHE A 44 -8.41 -15.59 2.82
CA PHE A 44 -9.29 -14.75 2.00
C PHE A 44 -10.66 -15.41 1.87
N ALA A 45 -11.72 -14.64 2.08
CA ALA A 45 -13.10 -15.11 1.96
C ALA A 45 -13.97 -14.11 1.21
N THR A 46 -14.92 -14.62 0.42
CA THR A 46 -15.97 -13.81 -0.21
C THR A 46 -17.32 -14.40 0.19
N VAL A 47 -18.15 -13.59 0.85
CA VAL A 47 -19.49 -14.00 1.29
C VAL A 47 -20.53 -13.42 0.34
N ARG A 48 -21.46 -14.27 -0.11
CA ARG A 48 -22.59 -13.89 -0.96
C ARG A 48 -23.90 -14.20 -0.26
N ASP A 49 -24.90 -13.36 -0.49
CA ASP A 49 -26.27 -13.63 -0.05
C ASP A 49 -26.95 -14.70 -0.91
N LYS A 50 -28.21 -15.04 -0.57
CA LYS A 50 -29.00 -16.03 -1.31
C LYS A 50 -29.28 -15.64 -2.77
N GLN A 51 -29.13 -14.36 -3.10
CA GLN A 51 -29.33 -13.79 -4.43
C GLN A 51 -28.00 -13.65 -5.19
N GLY A 52 -26.87 -14.09 -4.62
CA GLY A 52 -25.55 -14.06 -5.23
C GLY A 52 -24.80 -12.72 -5.10
N ARG A 53 -25.36 -11.74 -4.39
CA ARG A 53 -24.74 -10.42 -4.18
C ARG A 53 -23.69 -10.51 -3.08
N ILE A 54 -22.58 -9.79 -3.24
CA ILE A 54 -21.53 -9.72 -2.22
C ILE A 54 -22.07 -8.99 -0.98
N VAL A 55 -21.89 -9.60 0.19
CA VAL A 55 -22.21 -8.97 1.48
C VAL A 55 -21.04 -8.06 1.86
N ARG A 56 -21.31 -6.77 2.12
CA ARG A 56 -20.28 -5.72 2.25
C ARG A 56 -20.15 -5.13 3.65
N ASP A 57 -20.86 -5.67 4.62
CA ASP A 57 -20.98 -5.09 5.97
C ASP A 57 -20.66 -6.10 7.08
N LEU A 58 -20.05 -7.23 6.73
CA LEU A 58 -19.60 -8.23 7.68
C LEU A 58 -18.44 -7.70 8.53
N LYS A 59 -18.53 -7.96 9.82
CA LYS A 59 -17.55 -7.63 10.83
C LYS A 59 -16.77 -8.88 11.22
N LYS A 60 -15.65 -8.68 11.89
CA LYS A 60 -14.82 -9.76 12.46
C LYS A 60 -15.64 -10.81 13.22
N ASP A 61 -16.64 -10.35 13.98
CA ASP A 61 -17.46 -11.19 14.86
C ASP A 61 -18.48 -12.05 14.10
N ASP A 62 -18.68 -11.80 12.80
CA ASP A 62 -19.50 -12.64 11.93
C ASP A 62 -18.75 -13.89 11.42
N PHE A 63 -17.47 -14.04 11.79
CA PHE A 63 -16.62 -15.14 11.34
C PHE A 63 -16.12 -15.99 12.52
N THR A 64 -16.07 -17.30 12.29
CA THR A 64 -15.35 -18.26 13.14
C THR A 64 -14.37 -19.02 12.26
N ILE A 65 -13.08 -18.96 12.59
CA ILE A 65 -12.06 -19.77 11.95
C ILE A 65 -11.83 -21.01 12.81
N LEU A 66 -11.90 -22.19 12.20
CA LEU A 66 -11.60 -23.45 12.86
C LEU A 66 -10.38 -24.09 12.19
N GLU A 67 -9.43 -24.56 12.99
CA GLU A 67 -8.36 -25.45 12.53
C GLU A 67 -8.52 -26.80 13.24
N ASN A 68 -8.73 -27.86 12.46
CA ASN A 68 -9.01 -29.21 12.99
C ASN A 68 -10.15 -29.21 14.02
N GLY A 69 -11.20 -28.42 13.76
CA GLY A 69 -12.36 -28.28 14.65
C GLY A 69 -12.14 -27.38 15.88
N LYS A 70 -10.95 -26.82 16.08
CA LYS A 70 -10.65 -25.91 17.19
C LYS A 70 -10.71 -24.44 16.75
N PRO A 71 -11.45 -23.56 17.45
CA PRO A 71 -11.49 -22.13 17.16
C PRO A 71 -10.11 -21.47 17.20
N GLN A 72 -9.84 -20.64 16.20
CA GLN A 72 -8.63 -19.84 16.08
C GLN A 72 -8.93 -18.36 16.26
N VAL A 73 -8.01 -17.64 16.90
CA VAL A 73 -8.14 -16.21 17.14
C VAL A 73 -7.83 -15.45 15.86
N ILE A 74 -8.81 -14.70 15.34
CA ILE A 74 -8.59 -13.75 14.25
C ILE A 74 -7.79 -12.57 14.82
N ARG A 75 -6.50 -12.46 14.45
CA ARG A 75 -5.60 -11.38 14.89
C ARG A 75 -5.88 -10.07 14.16
N TYR A 76 -6.02 -10.15 12.84
CA TYR A 76 -6.28 -9.01 11.96
C TYR A 76 -7.51 -9.31 11.10
N PHE A 77 -8.35 -8.31 10.90
CA PHE A 77 -9.50 -8.38 10.01
C PHE A 77 -9.51 -7.13 9.15
N SER A 78 -9.42 -7.31 7.83
CA SER A 78 -9.53 -6.24 6.84
C SER A 78 -10.65 -6.60 5.88
N GLN A 79 -11.46 -5.62 5.54
CA GLN A 79 -12.37 -5.73 4.42
C GLN A 79 -11.72 -5.10 3.20
N GLU A 80 -11.29 -5.93 2.26
CA GLU A 80 -10.56 -5.49 1.04
C GLU A 80 -11.46 -4.79 0.01
N SER A 81 -12.57 -4.17 0.43
CA SER A 81 -13.36 -3.29 -0.42
C SER A 81 -12.87 -1.84 -0.42
N ASP A 82 -12.01 -1.47 0.53
CA ASP A 82 -11.61 -0.08 0.74
C ASP A 82 -10.17 0.24 0.33
N LEU A 83 -9.41 -0.74 -0.15
CA LEU A 83 -8.05 -0.52 -0.61
C LEU A 83 -8.00 0.49 -1.78
N PRO A 84 -7.04 1.43 -1.77
CA PRO A 84 -6.76 2.30 -2.92
C PRO A 84 -6.42 1.47 -4.16
N LEU A 85 -7.04 1.81 -5.29
CA LEU A 85 -6.78 1.18 -6.58
C LEU A 85 -5.78 2.01 -7.39
N THR A 86 -4.85 1.32 -8.04
CA THR A 86 -3.98 1.89 -9.07
C THR A 86 -4.27 1.15 -10.38
N ILE A 87 -4.86 1.82 -11.36
CA ILE A 87 -5.31 1.21 -12.62
C ILE A 87 -4.43 1.65 -13.78
N GLY A 88 -3.89 0.68 -14.53
CA GLY A 88 -3.32 0.91 -15.85
C GLY A 88 -4.34 0.66 -16.95
N LEU A 89 -4.76 1.72 -17.65
CA LEU A 89 -5.63 1.59 -18.83
C LEU A 89 -4.76 1.64 -20.09
N LEU A 90 -4.64 0.49 -20.77
CA LEU A 90 -3.91 0.34 -22.01
C LEU A 90 -4.90 0.34 -23.17
N VAL A 91 -4.78 1.30 -24.08
CA VAL A 91 -5.70 1.49 -25.21
C VAL A 91 -4.96 1.16 -26.51
N ASP A 92 -5.47 0.18 -27.25
CA ASP A 92 -5.00 -0.18 -28.59
C ASP A 92 -5.50 0.87 -29.59
N THR A 93 -4.58 1.59 -30.24
CA THR A 93 -4.92 2.59 -31.25
C THR A 93 -4.51 2.16 -32.65
N SER A 94 -4.20 0.87 -32.85
CA SER A 94 -3.87 0.33 -34.16
C SER A 94 -4.96 0.60 -35.20
N LEU A 95 -4.59 0.59 -36.49
CA LEU A 95 -5.50 0.93 -37.59
C LEU A 95 -6.81 0.12 -37.58
N SER A 96 -6.77 -1.15 -37.14
CA SER A 96 -7.97 -1.99 -37.01
C SER A 96 -8.99 -1.45 -36.01
N GLN A 97 -8.55 -0.70 -34.99
CA GLN A 97 -9.42 -0.13 -33.97
C GLN A 97 -10.05 1.21 -34.37
N THR A 98 -9.60 1.85 -35.45
CA THR A 98 -10.08 3.20 -35.86
C THR A 98 -11.61 3.33 -35.88
N ARG A 99 -12.33 2.27 -36.28
CA ARG A 99 -13.80 2.29 -36.39
C ARG A 99 -14.53 2.23 -35.04
N VAL A 100 -13.89 1.68 -34.02
CA VAL A 100 -14.47 1.48 -32.68
C VAL A 100 -13.86 2.38 -31.63
N LEU A 101 -12.76 3.07 -31.96
CA LEU A 101 -11.99 3.87 -31.01
C LEU A 101 -12.84 4.95 -30.32
N GLU A 102 -13.81 5.57 -30.99
CA GLU A 102 -14.72 6.52 -30.36
C GLU A 102 -15.59 5.86 -29.27
N ASP A 103 -16.16 4.69 -29.57
CA ASP A 103 -16.94 3.90 -28.62
C ASP A 103 -16.07 3.41 -27.46
N GLU A 104 -14.84 2.99 -27.74
CA GLU A 104 -13.86 2.56 -26.74
C GLU A 104 -13.45 3.70 -25.80
N ARG A 105 -13.26 4.92 -26.30
CA ARG A 105 -13.03 6.11 -25.45
C ARG A 105 -14.20 6.34 -24.52
N GLY A 106 -15.42 6.29 -25.05
CA GLY A 106 -16.64 6.47 -24.27
C GLY A 106 -16.80 5.38 -23.19
N ALA A 107 -16.54 4.13 -23.54
CA ALA A 107 -16.61 3.00 -22.61
C ALA A 107 -15.52 3.10 -21.53
N SER A 108 -14.30 3.45 -21.92
CA SER A 108 -13.17 3.65 -21.01
C SER A 108 -13.44 4.76 -20.00
N TYR A 109 -13.98 5.89 -20.48
CA TYR A 109 -14.37 7.00 -19.60
C TYR A 109 -15.42 6.56 -18.58
N ARG A 110 -16.50 5.91 -19.03
CA ARG A 110 -17.55 5.41 -18.13
C ARG A 110 -17.02 4.41 -17.10
N PHE A 111 -16.11 3.53 -17.52
CA PHE A 111 -15.47 2.58 -16.62
C PHE A 111 -14.66 3.30 -15.53
N LEU A 112 -13.76 4.21 -15.92
CA LEU A 112 -12.93 4.95 -14.96
C LEU A 112 -13.79 5.79 -14.01
N ASP A 113 -14.83 6.45 -14.53
CA ASP A 113 -15.75 7.26 -13.74
C ASP A 113 -16.54 6.43 -12.70
N GLN A 114 -16.93 5.21 -13.05
CA GLN A 114 -17.68 4.32 -12.15
C GLN A 114 -16.80 3.61 -11.12
N VAL A 115 -15.55 3.30 -11.48
CA VAL A 115 -14.67 2.46 -10.65
C VAL A 115 -13.77 3.28 -9.74
N LEU A 116 -13.26 4.42 -10.22
CA LEU A 116 -12.33 5.24 -9.46
C LEU A 116 -13.07 6.10 -8.43
N ARG A 117 -12.56 6.08 -7.20
CA ARG A 117 -12.91 7.05 -6.17
C ARG A 117 -11.83 8.12 -6.16
N GLU A 118 -12.16 9.32 -6.64
CA GLU A 118 -11.23 10.45 -6.78
C GLU A 118 -10.40 10.76 -5.50
N SER A 119 -10.96 10.45 -4.33
CA SER A 119 -10.34 10.63 -3.02
C SER A 119 -9.19 9.67 -2.70
N LYS A 120 -9.11 8.49 -3.33
CA LYS A 120 -8.05 7.49 -3.03
C LYS A 120 -7.51 6.70 -4.22
N ASP A 121 -8.23 6.58 -5.32
CA ASP A 121 -7.79 5.78 -6.46
C ASP A 121 -7.05 6.65 -7.50
N GLN A 122 -6.21 6.00 -8.31
CA GLN A 122 -5.40 6.62 -9.37
C GLN A 122 -5.40 5.77 -10.63
N ALA A 123 -5.26 6.42 -11.78
CA ALA A 123 -5.09 5.73 -13.06
C ALA A 123 -4.03 6.37 -13.95
N VAL A 124 -3.44 5.55 -14.81
CA VAL A 124 -2.52 5.91 -15.91
C VAL A 124 -3.17 5.49 -17.22
N ILE A 125 -3.04 6.31 -18.27
CA ILE A 125 -3.50 5.97 -19.63
C ILE A 125 -2.28 5.77 -20.52
N VAL A 126 -2.20 4.58 -21.10
CA VAL A 126 -1.15 4.18 -22.03
C VAL A 126 -1.80 3.89 -23.37
N GLN A 127 -1.37 4.60 -24.40
CA GLN A 127 -1.69 4.28 -25.78
C GLN A 127 -0.65 3.31 -26.32
N PHE A 128 -1.08 2.29 -27.05
CA PHE A 128 -0.15 1.41 -27.76
C PHE A 128 -0.61 1.05 -29.17
N ASP A 129 0.36 0.98 -30.07
CA ASP A 129 0.26 0.48 -31.44
C ASP A 129 1.64 -0.01 -31.88
N GLN A 130 2.29 0.65 -32.84
CA GLN A 130 3.71 0.47 -33.17
C GLN A 130 4.64 1.19 -32.19
N ALA A 131 4.09 2.06 -31.34
CA ALA A 131 4.79 2.66 -30.21
C ALA A 131 3.98 2.46 -28.92
N VAL A 132 4.64 2.62 -27.77
CA VAL A 132 4.00 2.65 -26.45
C VAL A 132 4.19 4.05 -25.88
N ILE A 133 3.10 4.75 -25.63
CA ILE A 133 3.12 6.15 -25.19
C ILE A 133 2.24 6.30 -23.95
N ILE A 134 2.83 6.79 -22.85
CA ILE A 134 2.07 7.21 -21.68
C ILE A 134 1.41 8.56 -22.00
N ARG A 135 0.11 8.56 -22.25
CA ARG A 135 -0.65 9.77 -22.60
C ARG A 135 -1.06 10.57 -21.36
N GLN A 136 -1.21 9.88 -20.23
CA GLN A 136 -1.44 10.47 -18.92
C GLN A 136 -0.74 9.63 -17.86
N GLY A 137 0.20 10.25 -17.13
CA GLY A 137 0.81 9.64 -15.94
C GLY A 137 -0.22 9.43 -14.82
N LEU A 138 0.17 8.73 -13.75
CA LEU A 138 -0.73 8.47 -12.62
C LEU A 138 -1.39 9.76 -12.11
N THR A 139 -2.72 9.75 -12.12
CA THR A 139 -3.54 10.87 -11.66
C THR A 139 -4.80 10.39 -10.98
N ARG A 140 -5.33 11.22 -10.10
CA ARG A 140 -6.65 11.04 -9.48
C ARG A 140 -7.74 11.81 -10.22
N SER A 141 -7.37 12.79 -11.03
CA SER A 141 -8.31 13.74 -11.64
C SER A 141 -9.11 13.05 -12.73
N HIS A 142 -10.42 12.89 -12.53
CA HIS A 142 -11.32 12.35 -13.55
C HIS A 142 -11.30 13.22 -14.80
N LYS A 143 -11.23 14.55 -14.62
CA LYS A 143 -11.11 15.50 -15.73
C LYS A 143 -9.87 15.24 -16.58
N ASN A 144 -8.71 15.04 -15.97
CA ASN A 144 -7.49 14.79 -16.75
C ASN A 144 -7.60 13.49 -17.53
N LEU A 145 -8.12 12.43 -16.91
CA LEU A 145 -8.34 11.14 -17.58
C LEU A 145 -9.31 11.27 -18.76
N GLN A 146 -10.41 12.01 -18.58
CA GLN A 146 -11.39 12.29 -19.63
C GLN A 146 -10.79 13.09 -20.79
N ASP A 147 -10.11 14.19 -20.47
CA ASP A 147 -9.46 15.05 -21.46
C ASP A 147 -8.43 14.24 -22.26
N THR A 148 -7.60 13.42 -21.60
CA THR A 148 -6.64 12.54 -22.29
C THR A 148 -7.33 11.50 -23.17
N LEU A 149 -8.37 10.82 -22.69
CA LEU A 149 -9.10 9.83 -23.49
C LEU A 149 -9.67 10.46 -24.77
N SER A 150 -10.17 11.70 -24.69
CA SER A 150 -10.71 12.41 -25.85
C SER A 150 -9.66 12.68 -26.95
N LEU A 151 -8.40 12.80 -26.55
CA LEU A 151 -7.24 13.10 -27.40
C LEU A 151 -6.49 11.86 -27.88
N LEU A 152 -6.96 10.65 -27.55
CA LEU A 152 -6.44 9.45 -28.20
C LEU A 152 -6.75 9.50 -29.69
N ASP A 153 -5.94 8.88 -30.51
CA ASP A 153 -6.10 8.85 -31.96
C ASP A 153 -5.37 7.65 -32.54
N SER A 154 -5.87 7.16 -33.68
CA SER A 154 -5.18 6.13 -34.45
C SER A 154 -4.14 6.77 -35.37
N PRO A 155 -2.98 6.11 -35.60
CA PRO A 155 -2.00 6.57 -36.56
C PRO A 155 -2.63 6.77 -37.94
N ASN A 156 -2.16 7.77 -38.70
CA ASN A 156 -2.58 7.91 -40.07
C ASN A 156 -2.07 6.72 -40.90
N ALA A 157 -2.79 6.37 -41.98
CA ALA A 157 -2.43 5.24 -42.85
C ALA A 157 -1.03 5.34 -43.48
N GLN A 158 -0.42 6.53 -43.49
CA GLN A 158 0.96 6.75 -43.92
C GLN A 158 1.99 6.38 -42.85
N ASP A 159 1.71 6.67 -41.57
CA ASP A 159 2.57 6.32 -40.44
C ASP A 159 2.52 4.82 -40.14
N ALA A 160 1.39 4.19 -40.47
CA ALA A 160 1.15 2.78 -40.20
C ALA A 160 1.89 1.80 -41.12
N GLN A 161 2.53 2.26 -42.21
CA GLN A 161 3.12 1.38 -43.23
C GLN A 161 4.40 0.65 -42.79
N ASN A 162 4.96 0.99 -41.64
CA ASN A 162 6.27 0.47 -41.19
C ASN A 162 6.20 -0.75 -40.26
N GLY A 163 5.03 -1.28 -39.91
CA GLY A 163 4.95 -2.41 -39.00
C GLY A 163 3.58 -3.08 -38.93
N SER A 164 3.56 -4.40 -39.13
CA SER A 164 2.35 -5.24 -39.05
C SER A 164 2.00 -5.68 -37.60
N GLY A 165 2.63 -5.09 -36.58
CA GLY A 165 2.53 -5.56 -35.19
C GLY A 165 2.12 -4.47 -34.20
N THR A 166 1.48 -4.89 -33.11
CA THR A 166 1.16 -4.05 -31.95
C THR A 166 2.04 -4.42 -30.77
N LEU A 167 2.54 -3.42 -30.04
CA LEU A 167 3.46 -3.58 -28.92
C LEU A 167 2.75 -3.81 -27.57
N LEU A 168 1.80 -4.76 -27.54
CA LEU A 168 1.02 -5.05 -26.33
C LEU A 168 1.89 -5.46 -25.14
N TYR A 169 2.85 -6.36 -25.33
CA TYR A 169 3.71 -6.83 -24.25
C TYR A 169 4.59 -5.71 -23.68
N ASP A 170 5.08 -4.81 -24.53
CA ASP A 170 5.83 -3.64 -24.08
C ASP A 170 4.93 -2.64 -23.37
N ALA A 171 3.69 -2.48 -23.80
CA ALA A 171 2.71 -1.63 -23.13
C ALA A 171 2.46 -2.10 -21.69
N VAL A 172 2.28 -3.41 -21.50
CA VAL A 172 2.15 -4.01 -20.17
C VAL A 172 3.40 -3.76 -19.33
N ARG A 173 4.60 -4.00 -19.89
CA ARG A 173 5.87 -3.77 -19.19
C ARG A 173 6.08 -2.31 -18.79
N THR A 174 5.68 -1.35 -19.63
CA THR A 174 5.81 0.08 -19.35
C THR A 174 4.79 0.58 -18.32
N ALA A 175 3.62 -0.06 -18.25
CA ALA A 175 2.57 0.30 -17.30
C ALA A 175 2.69 -0.37 -15.92
N SER A 176 3.58 -1.37 -15.80
CA SER A 176 3.87 -2.13 -14.56
C SER A 176 4.86 -1.39 -13.67
#